data_AF-A0A8S2Z6N3-F1
#
_entry.id   AF-A0A8S2Z6N3-F1
#
_cell.length_a   1.000
_cell.length_b   1.000
_cell.length_c   1.000
_cell.angle_alpha   90.00
_cell.angle_beta   90.00
_cell.angle_gamma   90.00
#
_symmetry.space_group_name_H-M   'P 1'
#
loop_
_entity.id
_entity.type
_entity.pdbx_description
1 polymer ?
#
loop_
_entity_poly.entity_id
_entity_poly.type
_entity_poly.pdbx_seq_one_letter_code
_entity_poly.pdbx_strand_id
1 'polypeptide(L)'
;GSPPYEEFLTHLGWQVELSKHTGFRGGLHPLPNTYSIYYANELVEIMFHVATMIDGSNDEDRLRKKTRHIGNDEVQIIWTEHYHEYDRSTIATAFGDVLIVIHPLPNGLYRIKIDKTSQTTNFGPLFDGAIVDKLILPELVRATAINASRARRTTLNNHCEFYEERHRIINSIIHKHKRETTYEEFLAQSFTPLAAKTLDETPKPNSQIERRDQSSNAVNTTNSNVQIGSQRQRQPTRNFPFLTPNNNNNAPTPITRR
;
A
#
# COMPACT_ATOMS: atom_id res chain seq x y z
N GLY A 1 -4.13 13.82 -23.33
CA GLY A 1 -5.20 12.93 -23.81
C GLY A 1 -6.13 13.72 -24.70
N SER A 2 -7.27 13.15 -25.07
CA SER A 2 -8.30 13.88 -25.81
C SER A 2 -9.00 14.91 -24.91
N PRO A 3 -9.69 15.93 -25.47
CA PRO A 3 -10.38 16.92 -24.66
C PRO A 3 -11.39 16.32 -23.66
N PRO A 4 -12.26 15.34 -24.04
CA PRO A 4 -13.18 14.74 -23.07
C PRO A 4 -12.49 13.90 -21.99
N TYR A 5 -11.32 13.32 -22.30
CA TYR A 5 -10.51 12.62 -21.31
C TYR A 5 -9.92 13.59 -20.28
N GLU A 6 -9.36 14.71 -20.72
CA GLU A 6 -8.82 15.72 -19.80
C GLU A 6 -9.93 16.33 -18.94
N GLU A 7 -11.11 16.60 -19.52
CA GLU A 7 -12.30 17.04 -18.77
C GLU A 7 -12.77 15.99 -17.75
N PHE A 8 -12.69 14.71 -18.09
CA PHE A 8 -12.97 13.65 -17.13
C PHE A 8 -11.98 13.68 -15.95
N LEU A 9 -10.68 13.85 -16.21
CA LEU A 9 -9.66 13.91 -15.17
C LEU A 9 -9.86 15.10 -14.21
N THR A 10 -10.23 16.28 -14.73
CA THR A 10 -10.46 17.47 -13.89
C THR A 10 -11.61 17.30 -12.92
N HIS A 11 -12.60 16.47 -13.27
CA HIS A 11 -13.74 16.16 -12.41
C HIS A 11 -13.54 14.88 -11.56
N LEU A 12 -12.51 14.08 -11.88
CA LEU A 12 -12.18 12.87 -11.13
C LEU A 12 -11.55 13.20 -9.77
N GLY A 13 -10.79 14.30 -9.69
CA GLY A 13 -10.17 14.80 -8.46
C GLY A 13 -9.38 16.09 -8.69
N TRP A 14 -8.64 16.52 -7.68
CA TRP A 14 -7.76 17.67 -7.75
C TRP A 14 -6.41 17.30 -8.36
N GLN A 15 -5.94 18.10 -9.32
CA GLN A 15 -4.56 18.00 -9.77
C GLN A 15 -3.62 18.55 -8.69
N VAL A 16 -2.64 17.75 -8.29
CA VAL A 16 -1.66 18.10 -7.25
C VAL A 16 -0.24 17.97 -7.76
N GLU A 17 0.64 18.88 -7.34
CA GLU A 17 2.08 18.76 -7.57
C GLU A 17 2.69 17.82 -6.52
N LEU A 18 3.35 16.74 -6.95
CA LEU A 18 3.82 15.68 -6.06
C LEU A 18 4.88 16.16 -5.05
N SER A 19 5.70 17.14 -5.43
CA SER A 19 6.72 17.75 -4.57
C SER A 19 6.13 18.48 -3.35
N LYS A 20 4.93 19.08 -3.51
CA LYS A 20 4.25 19.90 -2.50
C LYS A 20 3.11 19.15 -1.80
N HIS A 21 2.62 18.05 -2.38
CA HIS A 21 1.51 17.29 -1.84
C HIS A 21 1.85 16.64 -0.50
N THR A 22 1.03 16.88 0.52
CA THR A 22 1.22 16.37 1.89
C THR A 22 0.32 15.18 2.23
N GLY A 23 -0.65 14.83 1.38
CA GLY A 23 -1.56 13.71 1.60
C GLY A 23 -0.99 12.35 1.16
N PHE A 24 -1.86 11.35 1.05
CA PHE A 24 -1.49 10.04 0.53
C PHE A 24 -0.91 10.13 -0.90
N ARG A 25 0.24 9.48 -1.12
CA ARG A 25 1.01 9.55 -2.38
C ARG A 25 0.95 8.31 -3.26
N GLY A 26 0.33 7.20 -2.83
CA GLY A 26 0.25 5.98 -3.64
C GLY A 26 1.60 5.37 -4.05
N GLY A 27 2.70 5.74 -3.40
CA GLY A 27 4.05 5.31 -3.82
C GLY A 27 4.67 6.13 -4.97
N LEU A 28 3.98 7.17 -5.46
CA LEU A 28 4.56 8.15 -6.37
C LEU A 28 5.65 8.96 -5.64
N HIS A 29 6.72 9.26 -6.36
CA HIS A 29 7.87 9.99 -5.81
C HIS A 29 7.64 11.51 -5.90
N PRO A 30 7.95 12.28 -4.85
CA PRO A 30 7.70 13.72 -4.78
C PRO A 30 8.75 14.53 -5.56
N LEU A 31 8.76 14.38 -6.89
CA LEU A 31 9.68 15.12 -7.77
C LEU A 31 9.09 16.49 -8.15
N PRO A 32 9.92 17.54 -8.30
CA PRO A 32 9.45 18.84 -8.80
C PRO A 32 8.81 18.72 -10.18
N ASN A 33 7.79 19.55 -10.47
CA ASN A 33 7.09 19.60 -11.75
C ASN A 33 6.42 18.28 -12.19
N THR A 34 6.21 17.34 -11.27
CA THR A 34 5.42 16.13 -11.55
C THR A 34 4.06 16.24 -10.88
N TYR A 35 3.02 15.80 -11.58
CA TYR A 35 1.63 15.99 -11.18
C TYR A 35 0.86 14.68 -11.22
N SER A 36 -0.23 14.64 -10.46
CA SER A 36 -1.18 13.54 -10.49
C SER A 36 -2.57 14.04 -10.06
N ILE A 37 -3.58 13.19 -10.21
CA ILE A 37 -4.94 13.45 -9.74
C ILE A 37 -5.10 12.82 -8.35
N TYR A 38 -5.63 13.61 -7.43
CA TYR A 38 -5.81 13.26 -6.03
C TYR A 38 -7.26 13.51 -5.61
N TYR A 39 -7.82 12.62 -4.80
CA TYR A 39 -9.13 12.81 -4.20
C TYR A 39 -9.08 12.44 -2.72
N ALA A 40 -9.85 13.16 -1.91
CA ALA A 40 -9.98 12.89 -0.49
C ALA A 40 -11.35 13.31 0.03
N ASN A 41 -11.83 12.56 1.01
CA ASN A 41 -12.89 12.94 1.92
C ASN A 41 -12.51 12.49 3.35
N GLU A 42 -13.43 12.63 4.29
CA GLU A 42 -13.19 12.32 5.72
C GLU A 42 -12.75 10.86 5.98
N LEU A 43 -13.05 9.93 5.07
CA LEU A 43 -12.85 8.49 5.28
C LEU A 43 -11.88 7.85 4.28
N VAL A 44 -11.57 8.51 3.17
CA VAL A 44 -10.83 7.92 2.05
C VAL A 44 -9.92 8.96 1.41
N GLU A 45 -8.68 8.58 1.14
CA GLU A 45 -7.76 9.27 0.24
C GLU A 45 -7.44 8.37 -0.96
N ILE A 46 -7.31 8.96 -2.14
CA ILE A 46 -7.05 8.26 -3.41
C ILE A 46 -5.99 9.03 -4.18
N MET A 47 -4.94 8.34 -4.59
CA MET A 47 -3.97 8.84 -5.56
C MET A 47 -4.15 8.07 -6.87
N PHE A 48 -4.41 8.76 -7.98
CA PHE A 48 -4.60 8.11 -9.27
C PHE A 48 -3.28 8.01 -10.05
N HIS A 49 -2.87 6.80 -10.42
CA HIS A 49 -1.72 6.60 -11.31
C HIS A 49 -2.10 6.89 -12.78
N VAL A 50 -2.19 8.17 -13.14
CA VAL A 50 -2.60 8.61 -14.47
C VAL A 50 -1.48 8.37 -15.49
N ALA A 51 -1.69 7.42 -16.42
CA ALA A 51 -0.68 7.00 -17.40
C ALA A 51 -0.10 8.14 -18.26
N THR A 52 -0.92 9.16 -18.57
CA THR A 52 -0.49 10.33 -19.35
C THR A 52 0.34 11.33 -18.55
N MET A 53 0.26 11.30 -17.21
CA MET A 53 1.00 12.18 -16.29
C MET A 53 2.25 11.50 -15.70
N ILE A 54 2.46 10.20 -15.97
CA ILE A 54 3.68 9.50 -15.56
C ILE A 54 4.82 9.85 -16.54
N ASP A 55 5.73 10.68 -16.04
CA ASP A 55 6.92 11.14 -16.77
C ASP A 55 8.13 10.22 -16.57
N GLY A 56 9.01 10.23 -17.58
CA GLY A 56 10.26 9.48 -17.57
C GLY A 56 11.28 10.10 -18.52
N SER A 57 12.56 9.82 -18.27
CA SER A 57 13.65 10.41 -19.05
C SER A 57 13.69 9.93 -20.49
N ASN A 58 13.17 8.73 -20.74
CA ASN A 58 13.01 8.12 -22.05
C ASN A 58 11.82 7.15 -22.03
N ASP A 59 11.47 6.58 -23.18
CA ASP A 59 10.29 5.71 -23.31
C ASP A 59 10.38 4.43 -22.47
N GLU A 60 11.57 3.84 -22.33
CA GLU A 60 11.80 2.67 -21.47
C GLU A 60 11.58 2.98 -20.00
N ASP A 61 12.05 4.14 -19.52
CA ASP A 61 11.84 4.61 -18.16
C ASP A 61 10.36 4.90 -17.90
N ARG A 62 9.66 5.52 -18.86
CA ARG A 62 8.22 5.77 -18.80
C ARG A 62 7.45 4.46 -18.72
N LEU A 63 7.76 3.50 -19.58
CA LEU A 63 7.13 2.19 -19.60
C LEU A 63 7.36 1.46 -18.27
N ARG A 64 8.60 1.42 -17.78
CA ARG A 64 8.95 0.79 -16.50
C ARG A 64 8.18 1.41 -15.33
N LYS A 65 8.07 2.74 -15.29
CA LYS A 65 7.30 3.45 -14.26
C LYS A 65 5.81 3.16 -14.35
N LYS A 66 5.23 3.20 -15.55
CA LYS A 66 3.82 2.85 -15.78
C LYS A 66 3.53 1.43 -15.31
N THR A 67 4.34 0.46 -15.72
CA THR A 67 4.18 -0.95 -15.29
C THR A 67 4.36 -1.11 -13.78
N ARG A 68 5.30 -0.39 -13.16
CA ARG A 68 5.51 -0.44 -11.70
C ARG A 68 4.32 0.11 -10.90
N HIS A 69 3.70 1.18 -11.37
CA HIS A 69 2.59 1.80 -10.65
C HIS A 69 1.25 1.18 -11.07
N ILE A 70 0.84 1.38 -12.32
CA ILE A 70 -0.44 0.92 -12.87
C ILE A 70 -0.53 -0.60 -12.87
N GLY A 71 0.59 -1.27 -13.20
CA GLY A 71 0.64 -2.73 -13.23
C GLY A 71 0.50 -3.37 -11.85
N ASN A 72 0.60 -2.64 -10.74
CA ASN A 72 0.35 -3.19 -9.40
C ASN A 72 -1.00 -2.76 -8.81
N ASP A 73 -1.80 -1.98 -9.54
CA ASP A 73 -3.10 -1.53 -9.07
C ASP A 73 -4.15 -2.64 -9.24
N GLU A 74 -4.94 -2.87 -8.18
CA GLU A 74 -6.02 -3.88 -8.17
C GLU A 74 -7.23 -3.44 -9.01
N VAL A 75 -7.48 -2.13 -9.06
CA VAL A 75 -8.59 -1.53 -9.80
C VAL A 75 -8.02 -0.56 -10.82
N GLN A 76 -8.36 -0.76 -12.09
CA GLN A 76 -7.91 0.09 -13.18
C GLN A 76 -9.09 0.73 -13.89
N ILE A 77 -8.99 2.04 -14.14
CA ILE A 77 -9.95 2.80 -14.94
C ILE A 77 -9.35 2.97 -16.33
N ILE A 78 -10.04 2.45 -17.33
CA ILE A 78 -9.58 2.46 -18.72
C ILE A 78 -10.45 3.42 -19.51
N TRP A 79 -9.83 4.43 -20.12
CA TRP A 79 -10.47 5.27 -21.11
C TRP A 79 -10.13 4.76 -22.50
N THR A 80 -11.14 4.44 -23.32
CA THR A 80 -10.92 4.00 -24.69
C THR A 80 -11.89 4.70 -25.64
N GLU A 81 -11.32 5.30 -26.68
CA GLU A 81 -12.05 5.90 -27.79
C GLU A 81 -12.19 4.93 -28.97
N HIS A 82 -11.65 3.72 -28.81
CA HIS A 82 -11.85 2.66 -29.77
C HIS A 82 -13.22 2.03 -29.58
N TYR A 83 -13.83 1.66 -30.72
CA TYR A 83 -15.12 0.97 -30.78
C TYR A 83 -15.01 -0.50 -30.35
N HIS A 84 -13.80 -1.06 -30.40
CA HIS A 84 -13.53 -2.41 -29.94
C HIS A 84 -13.54 -2.51 -28.43
N GLU A 85 -13.96 -3.68 -27.95
CA GLU A 85 -13.87 -4.03 -26.53
C GLU A 85 -12.39 -4.03 -26.09
N TYR A 86 -12.14 -3.48 -24.91
CA TYR A 86 -10.79 -3.45 -24.35
C TYR A 86 -10.34 -4.87 -24.02
N ASP A 87 -9.18 -5.28 -24.55
CA ASP A 87 -8.58 -6.57 -24.22
C ASP A 87 -7.81 -6.47 -22.91
N ARG A 88 -8.20 -7.28 -21.92
CA ARG A 88 -7.52 -7.41 -20.62
C ARG A 88 -6.03 -7.79 -20.78
N SER A 89 -5.65 -8.46 -21.86
CA SER A 89 -4.25 -8.83 -22.13
C SER A 89 -3.35 -7.65 -22.50
N THR A 90 -3.93 -6.47 -22.80
CA THR A 90 -3.19 -5.27 -23.20
C THR A 90 -2.16 -4.83 -22.17
N ILE A 91 -2.50 -4.92 -20.88
CA ILE A 91 -1.55 -4.70 -19.80
C ILE A 91 -1.26 -6.07 -19.18
N ALA A 92 -0.08 -6.61 -19.47
CA ALA A 92 0.39 -7.85 -18.87
C ALA A 92 0.67 -7.62 -17.37
N THR A 93 -0.37 -7.77 -16.55
CA THR A 93 -0.28 -7.68 -15.10
C THR A 93 -0.94 -8.90 -14.43
N ALA A 94 -0.32 -9.37 -13.35
CA ALA A 94 -0.94 -10.33 -12.44
C ALA A 94 -1.97 -9.68 -11.48
N PHE A 95 -2.06 -8.35 -11.53
CA PHE A 95 -3.00 -7.50 -10.80
C PHE A 95 -4.07 -6.99 -11.78
N GLY A 96 -4.78 -5.91 -11.43
CA GLY A 96 -5.92 -5.44 -12.21
C GLY A 96 -7.10 -6.40 -12.12
N ASP A 97 -7.48 -6.78 -10.90
CA ASP A 97 -8.62 -7.65 -10.62
C ASP A 97 -9.94 -7.09 -11.16
N VAL A 98 -10.09 -5.76 -11.14
CA VAL A 98 -11.26 -5.04 -11.65
C VAL A 98 -10.83 -4.00 -12.68
N LEU A 99 -11.48 -4.02 -13.84
CA LEU A 99 -11.37 -3.03 -14.91
C LEU A 99 -12.70 -2.28 -15.04
N ILE A 100 -12.64 -0.96 -14.99
CA ILE A 100 -13.76 -0.06 -15.28
C ILE A 100 -13.43 0.63 -16.60
N VAL A 101 -14.01 0.14 -17.69
CA VAL A 101 -13.74 0.63 -19.05
C VAL A 101 -14.81 1.63 -19.46
N ILE A 102 -14.38 2.81 -19.88
CA ILE A 102 -15.21 3.94 -20.28
C ILE A 102 -15.12 4.10 -21.80
N HIS A 103 -16.26 3.97 -22.47
CA HIS A 103 -16.40 4.22 -23.90
C HIS A 103 -17.26 5.46 -24.15
N PRO A 104 -16.69 6.57 -24.64
CA PRO A 104 -17.47 7.71 -25.12
C PRO A 104 -18.36 7.30 -26.30
N LEU A 105 -19.61 7.72 -26.28
CA LEU A 105 -20.59 7.46 -27.34
C LEU A 105 -20.81 8.73 -28.20
N PRO A 106 -21.20 8.59 -29.48
CA PRO A 106 -21.45 9.74 -30.36
C PRO A 106 -22.53 10.71 -29.88
N ASN A 107 -23.45 10.26 -29.03
CA ASN A 107 -24.52 11.07 -28.46
C ASN A 107 -24.12 11.86 -27.20
N GLY A 108 -22.83 11.83 -26.82
CA GLY A 108 -22.31 12.53 -25.63
C GLY A 108 -22.51 11.77 -24.31
N LEU A 109 -23.06 10.56 -24.34
CA LEU A 109 -23.12 9.65 -23.20
C LEU A 109 -21.89 8.74 -23.15
N TYR A 110 -21.74 8.01 -22.05
CA TYR A 110 -20.62 7.09 -21.83
C TYR A 110 -21.13 5.72 -21.47
N ARG A 111 -20.71 4.70 -22.23
CA ARG A 111 -20.96 3.30 -21.91
C ARG A 111 -19.86 2.79 -21.00
N ILE A 112 -20.24 2.18 -19.89
CA ILE A 112 -19.36 1.56 -18.91
C ILE A 112 -19.37 0.05 -19.11
N LYS A 113 -18.20 -0.53 -19.19
CA LYS A 113 -17.98 -1.97 -19.15
C LYS A 113 -17.18 -2.31 -17.90
N ILE A 114 -17.64 -3.27 -17.12
CA ILE A 114 -16.94 -3.72 -15.91
C ILE A 114 -16.51 -5.16 -16.10
N ASP A 115 -15.20 -5.36 -16.19
CA ASP A 115 -14.60 -6.69 -16.19
C ASP A 115 -13.97 -6.96 -14.82
N LYS A 116 -14.31 -8.07 -14.18
CA LYS A 116 -13.83 -8.42 -12.85
C LYS A 116 -13.56 -9.90 -12.72
N THR A 117 -12.61 -10.25 -11.85
CA THR A 117 -12.38 -11.65 -11.47
C THR A 117 -13.60 -12.23 -10.76
N SER A 118 -13.88 -13.52 -10.99
CA SER A 118 -15.04 -14.23 -10.43
C SER A 118 -15.09 -14.25 -8.90
N GLN A 119 -13.95 -14.02 -8.23
CA GLN A 119 -13.84 -13.98 -6.77
C GLN A 119 -14.41 -12.69 -6.17
N THR A 120 -14.56 -11.63 -6.97
CA THR A 120 -14.97 -10.32 -6.46
C THR A 120 -16.50 -10.20 -6.43
N THR A 121 -17.06 -9.86 -5.27
CA THR A 121 -18.50 -9.62 -5.09
C THR A 121 -18.99 -8.44 -5.94
N ASN A 122 -20.31 -8.24 -6.04
CA ASN A 122 -20.85 -7.06 -6.71
C ASN A 122 -20.56 -5.80 -5.88
N PHE A 123 -20.22 -4.71 -6.55
CA PHE A 123 -19.80 -3.46 -5.93
C PHE A 123 -20.24 -2.28 -6.78
N GLY A 124 -20.23 -1.10 -6.17
CA GLY A 124 -20.35 0.17 -6.88
C GLY A 124 -21.77 0.54 -7.28
N PRO A 125 -22.00 1.84 -7.56
CA PRO A 125 -23.24 2.28 -8.20
C PRO A 125 -23.27 1.94 -9.71
N LEU A 126 -22.13 1.81 -10.37
CA LEU A 126 -22.06 1.38 -11.78
C LEU A 126 -22.08 -0.14 -11.90
N PHE A 127 -22.69 -0.63 -12.97
CA PHE A 127 -22.75 -2.03 -13.36
C PHE A 127 -22.31 -2.19 -14.83
N ASP A 128 -21.99 -3.42 -15.23
CA ASP A 128 -21.60 -3.70 -16.61
C ASP A 128 -22.72 -3.34 -17.61
N GLY A 129 -22.38 -2.56 -18.63
CA GLY A 129 -23.34 -2.05 -19.62
C GLY A 129 -24.05 -0.76 -19.23
N ALA A 130 -23.73 -0.14 -18.08
CA ALA A 130 -24.33 1.13 -17.68
C ALA A 130 -24.04 2.24 -18.72
N ILE A 131 -25.04 3.11 -18.94
CA ILE A 131 -24.91 4.31 -19.78
C ILE A 131 -25.09 5.52 -18.88
N VAL A 132 -24.13 6.44 -18.93
CA VAL A 132 -23.98 7.50 -17.95
C VAL A 132 -23.77 8.85 -18.65
N ASP A 133 -24.36 9.90 -18.09
CA ASP A 133 -24.12 11.27 -18.55
C ASP A 133 -22.74 11.77 -18.10
N LYS A 134 -22.16 12.68 -18.90
CA LYS A 134 -20.83 13.26 -18.66
C LYS A 134 -20.68 13.89 -17.27
N LEU A 135 -21.74 14.51 -16.73
CA LEU A 135 -21.67 15.30 -15.50
C LEU A 135 -21.48 14.44 -14.26
N ILE A 136 -22.10 13.25 -14.25
CA ILE A 136 -22.07 12.33 -13.10
C ILE A 136 -21.02 11.22 -13.25
N LEU A 137 -20.49 11.03 -14.46
CA LEU A 137 -19.54 9.98 -14.80
C LEU A 137 -18.32 9.92 -13.86
N PRO A 138 -17.58 11.01 -13.60
CA PRO A 138 -16.37 10.95 -12.78
C PRO A 138 -16.66 10.54 -11.33
N GLU A 139 -17.77 11.01 -10.77
CA GLU A 139 -18.18 10.69 -9.40
C GLU A 139 -18.60 9.22 -9.28
N LEU A 140 -19.39 8.72 -10.23
CA LEU A 140 -19.82 7.33 -10.25
C LEU A 140 -18.66 6.37 -10.48
N VAL A 141 -17.71 6.71 -11.38
CA VAL A 141 -16.49 5.92 -11.60
C VAL A 141 -15.65 5.88 -10.34
N ARG A 142 -15.44 7.02 -9.68
CA ARG A 142 -14.67 7.11 -8.42
C ARG A 142 -15.33 6.29 -7.31
N ALA A 143 -16.64 6.44 -7.11
CA ALA A 143 -17.39 5.67 -6.11
C ALA A 143 -17.34 4.16 -6.39
N THR A 144 -17.46 3.77 -7.67
CA THR A 144 -17.34 2.37 -8.10
C THR A 144 -15.94 1.83 -7.85
N ALA A 145 -14.89 2.59 -8.15
CA ALA A 145 -13.50 2.19 -7.91
C ALA A 145 -13.19 2.00 -6.41
N ILE A 146 -13.69 2.89 -5.54
CA ILE A 146 -13.56 2.73 -4.08
C ILE A 146 -14.22 1.44 -3.62
N ASN A 147 -15.46 1.19 -4.06
CA ASN A 147 -16.21 0.01 -3.67
C ASN A 147 -15.60 -1.27 -4.24
N ALA A 148 -15.05 -1.23 -5.46
CA ALA A 148 -14.30 -2.31 -6.07
C ALA A 148 -13.06 -2.68 -5.23
N SER A 149 -12.26 -1.68 -4.83
CA SER A 149 -11.08 -1.89 -4.00
C SER A 149 -11.44 -2.50 -2.64
N ARG A 150 -12.54 -2.06 -2.02
CA ARG A 150 -13.05 -2.64 -0.77
C ARG A 150 -13.48 -4.10 -0.98
N ALA A 151 -14.31 -4.35 -2.00
CA ALA A 151 -14.77 -5.69 -2.33
C ALA A 151 -13.60 -6.64 -2.60
N ARG A 152 -12.59 -6.22 -3.37
CA ARG A 152 -11.40 -7.02 -3.62
C ARG A 152 -10.64 -7.31 -2.32
N ARG A 153 -10.42 -6.31 -1.46
CA ARG A 153 -9.73 -6.52 -0.19
C ARG A 153 -10.38 -7.57 0.71
N THR A 154 -11.72 -7.66 0.74
CA THR A 154 -12.42 -8.70 1.52
C THR A 154 -12.12 -10.13 1.07
N THR A 155 -11.64 -10.32 -0.16
CA THR A 155 -11.27 -11.64 -0.70
C THR A 155 -9.83 -12.05 -0.36
N LEU A 156 -9.01 -11.11 0.16
CA LEU A 156 -7.62 -11.41 0.51
C LEU A 156 -7.56 -12.21 1.82
N ASN A 157 -6.73 -13.26 1.84
CA ASN A 157 -6.50 -14.05 3.04
C ASN A 157 -5.93 -13.17 4.16
N ASN A 158 -6.49 -13.30 5.36
CA ASN A 158 -6.17 -12.48 6.54
C ASN A 158 -6.51 -10.99 6.38
N HIS A 159 -7.38 -10.61 5.44
CA HIS A 159 -7.91 -9.26 5.43
C HIS A 159 -8.68 -9.00 6.72
N CYS A 160 -8.51 -7.79 7.23
CA CYS A 160 -9.14 -7.32 8.43
C CYS A 160 -9.47 -5.85 8.23
N GLU A 161 -10.69 -5.48 8.63
CA GLU A 161 -11.15 -4.11 8.52
C GLU A 161 -10.29 -3.17 9.38
N PHE A 162 -10.19 -1.92 8.96
CA PHE A 162 -9.33 -0.93 9.61
C PHE A 162 -9.61 -0.76 11.12
N TYR A 163 -10.86 -0.92 11.53
CA TYR A 163 -11.28 -0.80 12.93
C TYR A 163 -10.84 -1.99 13.76
N GLU A 164 -10.92 -3.19 13.21
CA GLU A 164 -10.46 -4.40 13.88
C GLU A 164 -8.94 -4.42 14.00
N GLU A 165 -8.21 -4.04 12.94
CA GLU A 165 -6.76 -3.96 13.00
C GLU A 165 -6.29 -2.91 14.00
N ARG A 166 -6.95 -1.74 14.03
CA ARG A 166 -6.72 -0.72 15.05
C ARG A 166 -6.97 -1.27 16.45
N HIS A 167 -8.05 -2.01 16.66
CA HIS A 167 -8.35 -2.65 17.95
C HIS A 167 -7.24 -3.63 18.35
N ARG A 168 -6.76 -4.48 17.43
CA ARG A 168 -5.64 -5.40 17.70
C ARG A 168 -4.37 -4.68 18.09
N ILE A 169 -4.01 -3.61 17.36
CA ILE A 169 -2.82 -2.81 17.65
C ILE A 169 -2.94 -2.14 19.02
N ILE A 170 -4.10 -1.54 19.34
CA ILE A 170 -4.36 -0.92 20.65
C ILE A 170 -4.21 -1.97 21.75
N ASN A 171 -4.84 -3.14 21.60
CA ASN A 171 -4.71 -4.21 22.57
C ASN A 171 -3.25 -4.67 22.71
N SER A 172 -2.50 -4.79 21.62
CA SER A 172 -1.08 -5.14 21.67
C SER A 172 -0.26 -4.10 22.43
N ILE A 173 -0.55 -2.81 22.24
CA ILE A 173 0.10 -1.73 22.99
C ILE A 173 -0.22 -1.84 24.47
N ILE A 174 -1.49 -2.04 24.83
CA ILE A 174 -1.93 -2.23 26.21
C ILE A 174 -1.18 -3.41 26.82
N HIS A 175 -1.21 -4.59 26.21
CA HIS A 175 -0.55 -5.78 26.76
C HIS A 175 0.97 -5.59 26.91
N LYS A 176 1.62 -4.91 25.96
CA LYS A 176 3.08 -4.71 25.98
C LYS A 176 3.54 -3.64 26.97
N HIS A 177 2.72 -2.62 27.21
CA HIS A 177 3.10 -1.44 27.98
C HIS A 177 2.30 -1.23 29.26
N LYS A 178 1.34 -2.12 29.58
CA LYS A 178 0.63 -2.12 30.85
C LYS A 178 1.66 -2.31 31.96
N ARG A 179 1.68 -1.35 32.88
CA ARG A 179 2.34 -1.50 34.18
C ARG A 179 1.27 -1.90 35.17
N GLU A 180 1.54 -2.93 35.96
CA GLU A 180 0.70 -3.25 37.10
C GLU A 180 1.07 -2.28 38.22
N THR A 181 0.31 -1.18 38.31
CA THR A 181 0.41 -0.21 39.40
C THR A 181 -0.97 -0.06 40.01
N THR A 182 -1.06 0.33 41.27
CA THR A 182 -2.34 0.78 41.82
C THR A 182 -2.69 2.15 41.24
N TYR A 183 -3.95 2.55 41.39
CA TYR A 183 -4.40 3.87 40.98
C TYR A 183 -3.67 4.97 41.77
N GLU A 184 -3.46 4.74 43.06
CA GLU A 184 -2.76 5.66 43.97
C GLU A 184 -1.30 5.85 43.56
N GLU A 185 -0.62 4.76 43.20
CA GLU A 185 0.79 4.80 42.77
C GLU A 185 0.95 5.50 41.41
N PHE A 186 0.01 5.28 40.50
CA PHE A 186 -0.07 6.03 39.24
C PHE A 186 -0.28 7.53 39.47
N LEU A 187 -1.19 7.91 40.37
CA LEU A 187 -1.43 9.32 40.71
C LEU A 187 -0.19 9.94 41.36
N ALA A 188 0.43 9.24 42.32
CA ALA A 188 1.65 9.71 42.97
C ALA A 188 2.78 9.99 41.97
N GLN A 189 2.97 9.11 40.97
CA GLN A 189 3.95 9.31 39.89
C GLN A 189 3.59 10.46 38.95
N SER A 190 2.30 10.70 38.71
CA SER A 190 1.83 11.79 37.84
C SER A 190 2.01 13.17 38.48
N PHE A 191 1.77 13.28 39.79
CA PHE A 191 1.96 14.52 40.56
C PHE A 191 3.40 14.71 41.06
N THR A 192 4.15 13.62 41.24
CA THR A 192 5.52 13.64 41.78
C THR A 192 6.44 12.68 41.00
N PRO A 193 6.91 13.07 39.80
CA PRO A 193 7.64 12.16 38.90
C PRO A 193 9.00 11.63 39.43
N LEU A 194 9.53 12.21 40.51
CA LEU A 194 10.89 11.97 41.01
C LEU A 194 11.00 10.88 42.09
N ALA A 195 9.90 10.33 42.62
CA ALA A 195 9.94 9.45 43.80
C ALA A 195 10.14 7.95 43.50
N ALA A 196 10.00 7.50 42.25
CA ALA A 196 9.85 6.06 41.94
C ALA A 196 11.16 5.25 41.80
N LYS A 197 12.33 5.78 42.20
CA LYS A 197 13.63 5.09 42.00
C LYS A 197 14.18 4.31 43.21
N THR A 198 13.49 4.24 44.34
CA THR A 198 14.12 3.83 45.62
C THR A 198 13.56 2.59 46.31
N LEU A 199 12.76 1.73 45.67
CA LEU A 199 12.11 0.61 46.37
C LEU A 199 12.43 -0.81 45.87
N ASP A 200 13.49 -1.03 45.06
CA ASP A 200 13.82 -2.37 44.54
C ASP A 200 15.14 -2.99 45.08
N GLU A 201 15.59 -2.58 46.27
CA GLU A 201 16.68 -3.27 46.99
C GLU A 201 16.16 -3.93 48.26
N THR A 202 15.59 -5.14 48.14
CA THR A 202 15.46 -6.04 49.29
C THR A 202 16.81 -6.72 49.57
N PRO A 203 17.38 -6.62 50.79
CA PRO A 203 18.63 -7.31 51.12
C PRO A 203 18.37 -8.81 51.36
N LYS A 204 19.11 -9.68 50.67
CA LYS A 204 19.14 -11.13 50.94
C LYS A 204 19.76 -11.40 52.32
N PRO A 205 19.21 -12.31 53.15
CA PRO A 205 19.79 -12.62 54.44
C PRO A 205 21.06 -13.46 54.30
N ASN A 206 22.10 -13.05 55.02
CA ASN A 206 23.40 -13.70 55.18
C ASN A 206 23.28 -15.15 55.66
N SER A 207 24.00 -16.07 55.02
CA SER A 207 24.43 -17.34 55.62
C SER A 207 25.96 -17.43 55.58
N GLN A 208 26.49 -17.98 56.66
CA GLN A 208 27.84 -17.81 57.20
C GLN A 208 28.98 -18.47 56.39
N ILE A 209 30.13 -17.80 56.44
CA ILE A 209 31.50 -18.29 56.71
C ILE A 209 31.81 -19.76 56.37
N GLU A 210 32.71 -19.96 55.40
CA GLU A 210 33.83 -20.90 55.57
C GLU A 210 35.03 -20.46 54.71
N ARG A 211 36.22 -20.47 55.33
CA ARG A 211 37.52 -20.13 54.74
C ARG A 211 38.11 -21.36 54.05
N ARG A 212 38.79 -21.17 52.92
CA ARG A 212 40.10 -21.81 52.65
C ARG A 212 40.86 -21.16 51.50
N ASP A 213 42.15 -20.99 51.76
CA ASP A 213 43.19 -20.38 50.94
C ASP A 213 43.54 -21.19 49.67
N GLN A 214 43.97 -20.51 48.60
CA GLN A 214 45.36 -20.52 48.08
C GLN A 214 45.47 -20.03 46.62
N SER A 215 46.29 -18.97 46.45
CA SER A 215 47.24 -18.66 45.37
C SER A 215 46.97 -19.04 43.89
N SER A 216 47.01 -18.05 42.98
CA SER A 216 48.22 -17.70 42.19
C SER A 216 47.93 -16.83 40.94
N ASN A 217 48.74 -15.77 40.84
CA ASN A 217 49.40 -15.13 39.67
C ASN A 217 48.68 -14.68 38.38
N ALA A 218 48.91 -13.37 38.12
CA ALA A 218 49.30 -12.71 36.86
C ALA A 218 48.25 -12.52 35.74
N VAL A 219 48.27 -11.55 34.82
CA VAL A 219 48.95 -10.25 34.54
C VAL A 219 48.15 -9.68 33.34
N ASN A 220 47.94 -8.35 33.30
CA ASN A 220 47.65 -7.41 32.19
C ASN A 220 46.92 -7.84 30.88
N THR A 221 45.99 -6.99 30.38
CA THR A 221 46.20 -5.97 29.29
C THR A 221 44.90 -5.66 28.49
N THR A 222 44.62 -4.36 28.34
CA THR A 222 43.96 -3.60 27.24
C THR A 222 42.50 -3.77 26.78
N ASN A 223 41.80 -2.62 26.82
CA ASN A 223 41.03 -1.90 25.78
C ASN A 223 40.15 -2.69 24.80
N SER A 224 38.85 -2.34 24.74
CA SER A 224 38.33 -1.38 23.75
C SER A 224 36.80 -1.24 23.80
N ASN A 225 36.35 -0.01 23.59
CA ASN A 225 34.97 0.43 23.43
C ASN A 225 34.25 -0.30 22.30
N VAL A 226 32.98 -0.67 22.51
CA VAL A 226 32.01 -0.86 21.41
C VAL A 226 30.72 -0.12 21.73
N GLN A 227 30.48 0.88 20.90
CA GLN A 227 29.34 1.79 20.85
C GLN A 227 28.22 1.09 20.06
N ILE A 228 27.09 0.79 20.71
CA ILE A 228 25.94 0.15 20.05
C ILE A 228 25.06 1.24 19.44
N GLY A 229 25.15 1.40 18.11
CA GLY A 229 24.17 2.10 17.29
C GLY A 229 23.63 1.15 16.23
N SER A 230 22.35 0.77 16.32
CA SER A 230 21.64 0.19 15.17
C SER A 230 20.17 0.60 15.17
N GLN A 231 19.84 1.57 14.32
CA GLN A 231 18.49 1.75 13.79
C GLN A 231 18.22 0.62 12.79
N ARG A 232 17.19 -0.19 13.04
CA ARG A 232 16.66 -1.15 12.06
C ARG A 232 15.32 -0.63 11.53
N GLN A 233 15.35 -0.04 10.34
CA GLN A 233 14.19 -0.03 9.44
C GLN A 233 13.88 -1.48 9.04
N ARG A 234 12.64 -1.93 9.26
CA ARG A 234 12.15 -3.21 8.74
C ARG A 234 11.26 -2.93 7.52
N GLN A 235 11.79 -3.21 6.32
CA GLN A 235 10.96 -3.50 5.15
C GLN A 235 10.48 -4.96 5.26
N PRO A 236 9.22 -5.28 4.95
CA PRO A 236 8.80 -6.66 4.78
C PRO A 236 9.14 -7.14 3.36
N THR A 237 10.20 -7.92 3.24
CA THR A 237 10.48 -8.74 2.06
C THR A 237 9.52 -9.94 2.04
N ARG A 238 8.56 -9.99 1.12
CA ARG A 238 7.89 -11.25 0.75
C ARG A 238 8.67 -11.89 -0.39
N ASN A 239 9.17 -13.09 -0.13
CA ASN A 239 9.84 -13.94 -1.13
C ASN A 239 8.82 -14.42 -2.17
N PHE A 240 9.14 -14.26 -3.45
CA PHE A 240 8.45 -14.92 -4.56
C PHE A 240 9.25 -16.15 -5.01
N PRO A 241 8.59 -17.27 -5.35
CA PRO A 241 9.26 -18.40 -5.98
C PRO A 241 9.57 -18.06 -7.45
N PHE A 242 10.82 -18.29 -7.84
CA PHE A 242 11.27 -18.28 -9.24
C PHE A 242 10.56 -19.39 -10.01
N LEU A 243 9.87 -19.04 -11.10
CA LEU A 243 9.49 -20.00 -12.13
C LEU A 243 10.77 -20.38 -12.89
N THR A 244 11.15 -21.65 -12.81
CA THR A 244 12.17 -22.24 -13.70
C THR A 244 11.59 -22.43 -15.10
N PRO A 245 12.38 -22.24 -16.18
CA PRO A 245 11.90 -22.49 -17.53
C PRO A 245 11.80 -23.99 -17.75
N ASN A 246 10.60 -24.48 -18.08
CA ASN A 246 10.39 -25.86 -18.48
C ASN A 246 10.84 -26.03 -19.94
N ASN A 247 11.90 -26.80 -20.13
CA ASN A 247 12.49 -27.11 -21.42
C ASN A 247 11.72 -28.29 -22.03
N ASN A 248 10.78 -28.03 -22.94
CA ASN A 248 10.20 -29.06 -23.79
C ASN A 248 10.28 -28.64 -25.25
N ASN A 249 11.25 -29.23 -25.93
CA ASN A 249 11.33 -29.34 -27.38
C ASN A 249 10.03 -29.92 -27.94
N ASN A 250 9.39 -29.21 -28.86
CA ASN A 250 8.69 -29.77 -30.01
C ASN A 250 8.35 -28.64 -31.00
N ALA A 251 9.16 -28.54 -32.06
CA ALA A 251 8.81 -27.79 -33.27
C ALA A 251 7.71 -28.55 -34.04
N PRO A 252 6.83 -27.84 -34.78
CA PRO A 252 6.97 -27.95 -36.23
C PRO A 252 6.80 -26.62 -37.00
N THR A 253 7.55 -26.60 -38.11
CA THR A 253 7.53 -25.87 -39.39
C THR A 253 6.51 -24.75 -39.72
N PRO A 254 6.91 -23.74 -40.52
CA PRO A 254 6.12 -22.57 -40.87
C PRO A 254 5.20 -22.82 -42.09
N ILE A 255 3.99 -22.25 -42.05
CA ILE A 255 3.12 -22.13 -43.23
C ILE A 255 3.08 -20.66 -43.68
N THR A 256 3.33 -20.50 -44.97
CA THR A 256 3.46 -19.25 -45.72
C THR A 256 2.11 -18.75 -46.25
N ARG A 257 1.90 -17.41 -46.18
CA ARG A 257 1.00 -16.53 -46.98
C ARG A 257 -0.49 -16.89 -47.18
N ARG A 258 -1.37 -15.96 -46.78
CA ARG A 258 -1.92 -14.90 -47.65
C ARG A 258 -2.46 -13.75 -46.81
#